data_AF-A0A0D6MBH8-F1
#
_entry.id   AF-A0A0D6MBH8-F1
#
_cell.length_a   1.000
_cell.length_b   1.000
_cell.length_c   1.000
_cell.angle_alpha   90.00
_cell.angle_beta   90.00
_cell.angle_gamma   90.00
#
_symmetry.space_group_name_H-M   'P 1'
#
loop_
_entity.id
_entity.type
_entity.pdbx_description
1 polymer ?
#
loop_
_entity_poly.entity_id
_entity_poly.type
_entity_poly.pdbx_seq_one_letter_code
_entity_poly.pdbx_strand_id
1 'polypeptide(L)'
;MASGKYPPFGLRNKNLETVTDDFLYHFGFGNKTMDIPQVFGDTKFVCTGGSPVRLKLYAEWFSKECKIPCSENLSKSDRFCLYKTGKVIWVNISTCNEISLRIIRLGTSGGVGVEPGTVVVSKNAMNGELKEQYVQWIAGKRVERDVYLDEGLQNDLLAMAKEMKIPVETGLTMCADDFYEGQMRLDGFFCEYNPDDKLGFLKKIHEKGVRNIEMESTVKKFYKP
;
A
#
# COMPACT_ATOMS: atom_id res chain seq x y z
N MET A 1 -23.77 -12.66 -8.92
CA MET A 1 -22.74 -13.06 -9.90
C MET A 1 -22.17 -11.80 -10.54
N ALA A 2 -21.06 -11.28 -10.01
CA ALA A 2 -20.26 -10.28 -10.69
C ALA A 2 -18.89 -10.93 -10.92
N SER A 3 -18.75 -11.64 -12.05
CA SER A 3 -17.46 -12.13 -12.51
C SER A 3 -16.66 -10.95 -13.06
N GLY A 4 -16.22 -10.06 -12.17
CA GLY A 4 -15.30 -8.98 -12.51
C GLY A 4 -13.94 -9.56 -12.83
N LYS A 5 -13.58 -9.60 -14.11
CA LYS A 5 -12.28 -10.09 -14.59
C LYS A 5 -11.20 -9.10 -14.12
N TYR A 6 -10.43 -9.45 -13.10
CA TYR A 6 -9.20 -8.73 -12.76
C TYR A 6 -8.31 -8.60 -14.00
N PRO A 7 -7.69 -7.44 -14.25
CA PRO A 7 -6.89 -7.28 -15.45
C PRO A 7 -5.58 -8.08 -15.28
N PRO A 8 -5.06 -8.74 -16.34
CA PRO A 8 -3.93 -9.65 -16.23
C PRO A 8 -2.68 -8.94 -15.71
N PHE A 9 -1.95 -9.60 -14.81
CA PHE A 9 -0.67 -9.11 -14.32
C PHE A 9 0.38 -9.14 -15.46
N GLY A 10 1.24 -8.14 -15.52
CA GLY A 10 2.34 -8.08 -16.48
C GLY A 10 2.83 -6.66 -16.72
N LEU A 11 4.05 -6.53 -17.21
CA LEU A 11 4.62 -5.26 -17.64
C LEU A 11 3.74 -4.66 -18.74
N ARG A 12 3.18 -3.47 -18.49
CA ARG A 12 2.31 -2.76 -19.45
C ARG A 12 3.03 -1.62 -20.16
N ASN A 13 4.33 -1.75 -20.32
CA ASN A 13 5.17 -0.78 -21.00
C ASN A 13 5.96 -1.49 -22.10
N LYS A 14 5.44 -1.43 -23.33
CA LYS A 14 6.09 -2.05 -24.50
C LYS A 14 7.50 -1.53 -24.75
N ASN A 15 7.81 -0.30 -24.31
CA ASN A 15 9.13 0.27 -24.48
C ASN A 15 10.19 -0.47 -23.65
N LEU A 16 9.80 -1.11 -22.53
CA LEU A 16 10.72 -1.88 -21.69
C LEU A 16 11.00 -3.29 -22.24
N GLU A 17 10.23 -3.77 -23.22
CA GLU A 17 10.47 -5.08 -23.85
C GLU A 17 11.80 -5.13 -24.62
N THR A 18 12.26 -3.97 -25.12
CA THR A 18 13.49 -3.85 -25.92
C THR A 18 14.66 -3.25 -25.13
N VAL A 19 14.47 -2.93 -23.86
CA VAL A 19 15.50 -2.29 -23.04
C VAL A 19 16.50 -3.35 -22.54
N THR A 20 17.78 -3.13 -22.84
CA THR A 20 18.87 -4.03 -22.44
C THR A 20 19.51 -3.64 -21.11
N ASP A 21 19.32 -2.38 -20.68
CA ASP A 21 19.82 -1.82 -19.43
C ASP A 21 18.68 -1.14 -18.70
N ASP A 22 18.14 -1.80 -17.69
CA ASP A 22 17.07 -1.27 -16.86
C ASP A 22 17.62 -1.00 -15.46
N PHE A 23 17.74 0.29 -15.14
CA PHE A 23 18.30 0.76 -13.88
C PHE A 23 17.21 1.35 -12.99
N LEU A 24 17.00 0.74 -11.84
CA LEU A 24 16.05 1.19 -10.84
C LEU A 24 16.68 2.30 -10.01
N TYR A 25 16.67 3.52 -10.54
CA TYR A 25 17.36 4.69 -9.97
C TYR A 25 17.12 4.90 -8.48
N HIS A 26 15.89 4.71 -8.02
CA HIS A 26 15.53 4.95 -6.62
C HIS A 26 16.01 3.84 -5.68
N PHE A 27 16.41 2.67 -6.20
CA PHE A 27 17.06 1.63 -5.42
C PHE A 27 18.58 1.59 -5.67
N GLY A 28 19.08 2.27 -6.71
CA GLY A 28 20.50 2.34 -7.01
C GLY A 28 21.09 1.03 -7.54
N PHE A 29 20.27 0.17 -8.15
CA PHE A 29 20.72 -1.03 -8.85
C PHE A 29 19.89 -1.28 -10.10
N GLY A 30 20.43 -2.04 -11.05
CA GLY A 30 19.75 -2.48 -12.26
C GLY A 30 20.17 -3.89 -12.66
N ASN A 31 19.63 -4.37 -13.77
CA ASN A 31 19.91 -5.71 -14.31
C ASN A 31 21.41 -5.96 -14.61
N LYS A 32 22.21 -4.90 -14.81
CA LYS A 32 23.67 -4.99 -15.00
C LYS A 32 24.49 -4.96 -13.72
N THR A 33 23.94 -4.46 -12.61
CA THR A 33 24.68 -4.27 -11.34
C THR A 33 24.28 -5.28 -10.26
N MET A 34 23.18 -6.01 -10.46
CA MET A 34 22.67 -7.04 -9.57
C MET A 34 21.98 -8.12 -10.39
N ASP A 35 22.20 -9.39 -10.03
CA ASP A 35 21.41 -10.49 -10.56
C ASP A 35 20.01 -10.49 -9.90
N ILE A 36 19.12 -9.66 -10.45
CA ILE A 36 17.75 -9.47 -9.95
C ILE A 36 16.98 -10.82 -9.89
N PRO A 37 17.01 -11.69 -10.93
CA PRO A 37 16.39 -13.01 -10.86
C PRO A 37 16.91 -13.88 -9.72
N GLN A 38 18.24 -13.92 -9.50
CA GLN A 38 18.82 -14.70 -8.40
C GLN A 38 18.40 -14.15 -7.04
N VAL A 39 18.37 -12.84 -6.86
CA VAL A 39 18.08 -12.20 -5.57
C VAL A 39 16.59 -12.25 -5.23
N PHE A 40 15.71 -11.99 -6.21
CA PHE A 40 14.28 -11.74 -5.96
C PHE A 40 13.35 -12.78 -6.59
N GLY A 41 13.83 -13.68 -7.44
CA GLY A 41 13.00 -14.60 -8.23
C GLY A 41 12.17 -15.61 -7.41
N ASP A 42 12.56 -15.89 -6.17
CA ASP A 42 11.83 -16.78 -5.26
C ASP A 42 10.81 -16.06 -4.37
N THR A 43 10.74 -14.72 -4.45
CA THR A 43 9.88 -13.90 -3.58
C THR A 43 8.41 -14.24 -3.79
N LYS A 44 7.62 -14.22 -2.71
CA LYS A 44 6.17 -14.48 -2.70
C LYS A 44 5.36 -13.32 -2.13
N PHE A 45 5.94 -12.56 -1.20
CA PHE A 45 5.27 -11.44 -0.54
C PHE A 45 6.14 -10.18 -0.57
N VAL A 46 5.50 -9.03 -0.71
CA VAL A 46 6.14 -7.72 -0.61
C VAL A 46 5.39 -6.90 0.43
N CYS A 47 6.01 -6.70 1.59
CA CYS A 47 5.51 -5.85 2.66
C CYS A 47 6.04 -4.43 2.47
N THR A 48 5.14 -3.46 2.44
CA THR A 48 5.42 -2.07 2.12
C THR A 48 4.94 -1.12 3.21
N GLY A 49 5.57 0.04 3.39
CA GLY A 49 5.07 1.08 4.31
C GLY A 49 5.88 2.36 4.23
N GLY A 50 5.52 3.39 4.99
CA GLY A 50 6.18 4.71 4.88
C GLY A 50 7.55 4.82 5.54
N SER A 51 7.71 4.26 6.75
CA SER A 51 8.93 4.49 7.55
C SER A 51 10.02 3.45 7.26
N PRO A 52 11.23 3.85 6.83
CA PRO A 52 12.33 2.92 6.61
C PRO A 52 12.76 2.20 7.90
N VAL A 53 12.75 2.91 9.03
CA VAL A 53 13.05 2.32 10.34
C VAL A 53 12.04 1.23 10.70
N ARG A 54 10.74 1.47 10.47
CA ARG A 54 9.69 0.48 10.75
C ARG A 54 9.85 -0.77 9.88
N LEU A 55 10.16 -0.61 8.60
CA LEU A 55 10.33 -1.75 7.69
C LEU A 55 11.59 -2.56 8.01
N LYS A 56 12.67 -1.89 8.42
CA LYS A 56 13.86 -2.56 8.96
C LYS A 56 13.52 -3.42 10.18
N LEU A 57 12.82 -2.84 11.17
CA LEU A 57 12.43 -3.56 12.38
C LEU A 57 11.54 -4.77 12.06
N TYR A 58 10.57 -4.63 11.15
CA TYR A 58 9.73 -5.75 10.73
C TYR A 58 10.53 -6.87 10.06
N ALA A 59 11.49 -6.53 9.20
CA ALA A 59 12.39 -7.52 8.61
C ALA A 59 13.20 -8.27 9.68
N GLU A 60 13.78 -7.55 10.64
CA GLU A 60 14.57 -8.14 11.74
C GLU A 60 13.71 -9.02 12.66
N TRP A 61 12.50 -8.57 13.02
CA TRP A 61 11.58 -9.35 13.85
C TRP A 61 11.10 -10.61 13.15
N PHE A 62 10.69 -10.50 11.89
CA PHE A 62 10.26 -11.65 11.10
C PHE A 62 11.40 -12.66 10.89
N SER A 63 12.61 -12.17 10.62
CA SER A 63 13.81 -13.01 10.54
C SER A 63 14.04 -13.81 11.83
N LYS A 64 13.95 -13.15 12.99
CA LYS A 64 14.13 -13.78 14.30
C LYS A 64 13.03 -14.80 14.60
N GLU A 65 11.77 -14.45 14.34
CA GLU A 65 10.61 -15.29 14.63
C GLU A 65 10.58 -16.54 13.74
N CYS A 66 10.83 -16.37 12.43
CA CYS A 66 10.84 -17.47 11.48
C CYS A 66 12.18 -18.25 11.45
N LYS A 67 13.23 -17.75 12.11
CA LYS A 67 14.60 -18.31 12.08
C LYS A 67 15.17 -18.38 10.66
N ILE A 68 14.96 -17.31 9.87
CA ILE A 68 15.42 -17.18 8.49
C ILE A 68 16.36 -15.98 8.38
N PRO A 69 17.47 -16.05 7.62
CA PRO A 69 18.37 -14.92 7.44
C PRO A 69 17.67 -13.66 6.90
N CYS A 70 18.04 -12.50 7.43
CA CYS A 70 17.71 -11.19 6.90
C CYS A 70 18.90 -10.66 6.09
N SER A 71 18.64 -10.10 4.91
CA SER A 71 19.67 -9.39 4.15
C SER A 71 20.08 -8.09 4.84
N GLU A 72 21.22 -7.54 4.45
CA GLU A 72 21.48 -6.11 4.61
C GLU A 72 20.49 -5.24 3.81
N ASN A 73 20.59 -3.92 3.92
CA ASN A 73 19.83 -3.03 3.04
C ASN A 73 20.35 -3.16 1.59
N LEU A 74 19.51 -3.73 0.73
CA LEU A 74 19.79 -3.97 -0.68
C LEU A 74 19.69 -2.70 -1.52
N SER A 75 18.95 -1.69 -1.05
CA SER A 75 18.93 -0.37 -1.68
C SER A 75 20.28 0.33 -1.48
N LYS A 76 20.79 0.92 -2.56
CA LYS A 76 22.01 1.73 -2.60
C LYS A 76 21.71 3.24 -2.63
N SER A 77 20.44 3.62 -2.45
CA SER A 77 20.02 5.01 -2.30
C SER A 77 19.62 5.32 -0.85
N ASP A 78 19.51 6.61 -0.53
CA ASP A 78 19.00 7.14 0.74
C ASP A 78 17.46 7.24 0.78
N ARG A 79 16.79 7.17 -0.38
CA ARG A 79 15.34 7.35 -0.52
C ARG A 79 14.56 6.15 -0.02
N PHE A 80 15.06 4.95 -0.30
CA PHE A 80 14.41 3.70 0.06
C PHE A 80 15.34 2.74 0.78
N CYS A 81 14.79 1.97 1.69
CA CYS A 81 15.34 0.75 2.24
C CYS A 81 14.66 -0.46 1.59
N LEU A 82 15.42 -1.52 1.39
CA LEU A 82 14.96 -2.76 0.81
C LEU A 82 15.64 -3.92 1.54
N TYR A 83 14.87 -4.73 2.26
CA TYR A 83 15.36 -5.91 2.95
C TYR A 83 14.65 -7.16 2.43
N LYS A 84 15.32 -8.31 2.51
CA LYS A 84 14.74 -9.60 2.15
C LYS A 84 14.95 -10.61 3.27
N THR A 85 13.88 -11.30 3.65
CA THR A 85 13.89 -12.40 4.63
C THR A 85 13.19 -13.61 4.03
N GLY A 86 13.95 -14.60 3.58
CA GLY A 86 13.40 -15.73 2.82
C GLY A 86 12.64 -15.26 1.58
N LYS A 87 11.33 -15.55 1.50
CA LYS A 87 10.45 -15.20 0.37
C LYS A 87 9.69 -13.88 0.55
N VAL A 88 10.07 -13.06 1.54
CA VAL A 88 9.41 -11.78 1.87
C VAL A 88 10.37 -10.62 1.61
N ILE A 89 9.91 -9.63 0.86
CA ILE A 89 10.56 -8.33 0.70
C ILE A 89 9.93 -7.31 1.64
N TRP A 90 10.75 -6.47 2.26
CA TRP A 90 10.36 -5.34 3.11
C TRP A 90 10.90 -4.06 2.49
N VAL A 91 10.02 -3.12 2.13
CA VAL A 91 10.41 -1.90 1.41
C VAL A 91 9.62 -0.68 1.85
N ASN A 92 10.27 0.46 2.06
CA ASN A 92 9.59 1.69 2.46
C ASN A 92 9.04 2.48 1.25
N ILE A 93 8.24 1.85 0.40
CA ILE A 93 7.68 2.52 -0.78
C ILE A 93 6.16 2.71 -0.64
N SER A 94 5.68 3.89 -1.03
CA SER A 94 4.25 4.20 -1.14
C SER A 94 3.62 3.46 -2.33
N THR A 95 4.37 3.23 -3.41
CA THR A 95 3.87 2.63 -4.67
C THR A 95 4.89 1.66 -5.26
N CYS A 96 4.54 0.38 -5.40
CA CYS A 96 5.36 -0.59 -6.13
C CYS A 96 4.66 -0.91 -7.46
N ASN A 97 5.19 -0.40 -8.57
CA ASN A 97 4.70 -0.71 -9.92
C ASN A 97 5.48 -1.87 -10.58
N GLU A 98 6.46 -2.44 -9.88
CA GLU A 98 7.55 -3.22 -10.48
C GLU A 98 7.57 -4.70 -10.04
N ILE A 99 6.69 -5.14 -9.12
CA ILE A 99 6.78 -6.49 -8.53
C ILE A 99 5.45 -7.26 -8.60
N SER A 100 5.53 -8.50 -9.11
CA SER A 100 4.43 -9.41 -9.48
C SER A 100 3.81 -10.22 -8.35
N LEU A 101 3.84 -9.71 -7.13
CA LEU A 101 3.66 -10.53 -5.94
C LEU A 101 2.52 -10.03 -5.08
N ARG A 102 2.13 -10.83 -4.08
CA ARG A 102 1.16 -10.39 -3.07
C ARG A 102 1.78 -9.23 -2.29
N ILE A 103 1.34 -8.02 -2.59
CA ILE A 103 1.77 -6.81 -1.90
C ILE A 103 0.88 -6.62 -0.67
N ILE A 104 1.47 -6.29 0.47
CA ILE A 104 0.76 -5.93 1.70
C ILE A 104 1.28 -4.56 2.13
N ARG A 105 0.38 -3.61 2.37
CA ARG A 105 0.73 -2.30 2.94
C ARG A 105 0.53 -2.35 4.45
N LEU A 106 1.57 -1.99 5.19
CA LEU A 106 1.58 -1.83 6.64
C LEU A 106 1.78 -0.35 6.95
N GLY A 107 0.76 0.25 7.56
CA GLY A 107 0.70 1.70 7.76
C GLY A 107 -0.07 2.08 9.01
N THR A 108 -0.10 3.38 9.25
CA THR A 108 -0.91 4.02 10.29
C THR A 108 -2.03 4.79 9.61
N SER A 109 -3.14 4.98 10.31
CA SER A 109 -4.29 5.70 9.77
C SER A 109 -5.09 6.35 10.89
N GLY A 110 -5.86 7.39 10.57
CA GLY A 110 -6.91 7.92 11.45
C GLY A 110 -8.14 7.02 11.42
N GLY A 111 -8.64 6.59 12.56
CA GLY A 111 -9.86 5.78 12.66
C GLY A 111 -11.13 6.61 12.43
N VAL A 112 -12.14 6.02 11.78
CA VAL A 112 -13.48 6.60 11.60
C VAL A 112 -14.51 5.63 12.17
N GLY A 113 -15.05 5.96 13.34
CA GLY A 113 -16.01 5.09 14.04
C GLY A 113 -15.39 3.77 14.55
N VAL A 114 -14.08 3.77 14.84
CA VAL A 114 -13.34 2.61 15.36
C VAL A 114 -12.49 3.03 16.56
N GLU A 115 -12.32 2.11 17.51
CA GLU A 115 -11.53 2.37 18.73
C GLU A 115 -10.03 2.53 18.42
N PRO A 116 -9.31 3.42 19.13
CA PRO A 116 -7.87 3.56 18.98
C PRO A 116 -7.13 2.24 19.17
N GLY A 117 -6.16 1.95 18.30
CA GLY A 117 -5.39 0.71 18.32
C GLY A 117 -6.02 -0.46 17.54
N THR A 118 -7.25 -0.29 17.03
CA THR A 118 -7.89 -1.28 16.14
C THR A 118 -7.16 -1.34 14.79
N VAL A 119 -6.83 -2.55 14.34
CA VAL A 119 -6.28 -2.79 13.00
C VAL A 119 -7.43 -2.79 11.98
N VAL A 120 -7.33 -1.96 10.95
CA VAL A 120 -8.29 -1.99 9.84
C VAL A 120 -7.68 -2.77 8.67
N VAL A 121 -8.34 -3.87 8.28
CA VAL A 121 -8.03 -4.58 7.04
C VAL A 121 -8.97 -4.03 5.95
N SER A 122 -8.41 -3.24 5.05
CA SER A 122 -9.12 -2.55 3.98
C SER A 122 -9.86 -3.54 3.06
N LYS A 123 -11.15 -3.29 2.84
CA LYS A 123 -11.97 -3.98 1.82
C LYS A 123 -11.72 -3.44 0.43
N ASN A 124 -11.61 -2.12 0.32
CA ASN A 124 -11.14 -1.41 -0.87
C ASN A 124 -10.66 -0.01 -0.46
N ALA A 125 -10.16 0.78 -1.41
CA ALA A 125 -9.78 2.18 -1.18
C ALA A 125 -10.69 3.17 -1.92
N MET A 126 -10.93 4.32 -1.31
CA MET A 126 -11.74 5.43 -1.83
C MET A 126 -10.89 6.70 -1.89
N ASN A 127 -10.95 7.46 -2.98
CA ASN A 127 -10.22 8.72 -3.14
C ASN A 127 -10.97 9.93 -2.53
N GLY A 128 -10.37 11.12 -2.61
CA GLY A 128 -10.98 12.38 -2.17
C GLY A 128 -12.27 12.77 -2.90
N GLU A 129 -12.54 12.22 -4.09
CA GLU A 129 -13.82 12.39 -4.81
C GLU A 129 -14.94 11.46 -4.29
N LEU A 130 -14.65 10.69 -3.24
CA LEU A 130 -15.53 9.68 -2.65
C LEU A 130 -15.91 8.55 -3.61
N LYS A 131 -14.96 8.19 -4.49
CA LYS A 131 -15.06 7.08 -5.45
C LYS A 131 -13.97 6.04 -5.20
N GLU A 132 -14.25 4.77 -5.49
CA GLU A 132 -13.27 3.68 -5.40
C GLU A 132 -12.33 3.64 -6.62
N GLN A 133 -11.69 4.77 -6.88
CA GLN A 133 -10.87 5.00 -8.07
C GLN A 133 -9.55 5.69 -7.71
N TYR A 134 -8.49 5.34 -8.42
CA TYR A 134 -7.25 6.11 -8.47
C TYR A 134 -7.29 7.06 -9.67
N VAL A 135 -7.01 8.33 -9.40
CA VAL A 135 -6.93 9.37 -10.43
C VAL A 135 -5.47 9.73 -10.66
N GLN A 136 -5.05 9.72 -11.92
CA GLN A 136 -3.73 10.16 -12.35
C GLN A 136 -3.86 11.14 -13.50
N TRP A 137 -3.01 12.17 -13.50
CA TRP A 137 -2.87 13.08 -14.63
C TRP A 137 -1.76 12.60 -15.55
N ILE A 138 -2.08 12.30 -16.82
CA ILE A 138 -1.12 11.83 -17.83
C ILE A 138 -1.19 12.77 -19.02
N ALA A 139 -0.09 13.47 -19.31
CA ALA A 139 -0.03 14.49 -20.37
C ALA A 139 -1.17 15.52 -20.28
N GLY A 140 -1.46 15.99 -19.05
CA GLY A 140 -2.55 16.94 -18.78
C GLY A 140 -3.97 16.36 -18.83
N LYS A 141 -4.13 15.05 -19.06
CA LYS A 141 -5.44 14.38 -19.11
C LYS A 141 -5.72 13.61 -17.83
N ARG A 142 -6.94 13.72 -17.32
CA ARG A 142 -7.42 12.94 -16.17
C ARG A 142 -7.64 11.49 -16.59
N VAL A 143 -6.97 10.56 -15.93
CA VAL A 143 -7.07 9.12 -16.15
C VAL A 143 -7.55 8.48 -14.86
N GLU A 144 -8.75 7.90 -14.89
CA GLU A 144 -9.30 7.11 -13.80
C GLU A 144 -8.90 5.65 -13.95
N ARG A 145 -8.64 4.98 -12.82
CA ARG A 145 -8.47 3.54 -12.75
C ARG A 145 -9.20 3.03 -11.53
N ASP A 146 -9.92 1.94 -11.69
CA ASP A 146 -10.56 1.29 -10.55
C ASP A 146 -9.51 0.77 -9.57
N VAL A 147 -9.84 0.82 -8.28
CA VAL A 147 -9.06 0.20 -7.21
C VAL A 147 -9.70 -1.13 -6.86
N TYR A 148 -8.85 -2.14 -6.69
CA TYR A 148 -9.26 -3.48 -6.28
C TYR A 148 -8.28 -3.99 -5.23
N LEU A 149 -8.81 -4.61 -4.17
CA LEU A 149 -8.05 -5.38 -3.19
C LEU A 149 -8.46 -6.86 -3.30
N ASP A 150 -7.52 -7.76 -3.03
CA ASP A 150 -7.77 -9.20 -3.10
C ASP A 150 -8.61 -9.65 -1.89
N GLU A 151 -9.86 -10.03 -2.15
CA GLU A 151 -10.82 -10.48 -1.13
C GLU A 151 -10.36 -11.77 -0.41
N GLY A 152 -9.65 -12.66 -1.11
CA GLY A 152 -9.11 -13.88 -0.52
C GLY A 152 -8.05 -13.57 0.53
N LEU A 153 -7.06 -12.75 0.17
CA LEU A 153 -6.02 -12.28 1.08
C LEU A 153 -6.61 -11.47 2.24
N GLN A 154 -7.63 -10.64 1.98
CA GLN A 154 -8.35 -9.95 3.03
C GLN A 154 -8.97 -10.93 4.04
N ASN A 155 -9.68 -11.95 3.56
CA ASN A 155 -10.32 -12.94 4.41
C ASN A 155 -9.30 -13.74 5.23
N ASP A 156 -8.17 -14.12 4.62
CA ASP A 156 -7.06 -14.80 5.31
C ASP A 156 -6.50 -13.93 6.46
N LEU A 157 -6.29 -12.63 6.22
CA LEU A 157 -5.80 -11.69 7.23
C LEU A 157 -6.81 -11.47 8.36
N LEU A 158 -8.10 -11.37 8.03
CA LEU A 158 -9.17 -11.24 9.04
C LEU A 158 -9.31 -12.50 9.91
N ALA A 159 -9.19 -13.69 9.31
CA ALA A 159 -9.21 -14.95 10.05
C ALA A 159 -8.02 -15.04 11.01
N MET A 160 -6.82 -14.72 10.53
CA MET A 160 -5.60 -14.69 11.34
C MET A 160 -5.71 -13.71 12.51
N ALA A 161 -6.19 -12.49 12.26
CA ALA A 161 -6.35 -11.49 13.32
C ALA A 161 -7.31 -11.95 14.43
N LYS A 162 -8.40 -12.64 14.06
CA LYS A 162 -9.35 -13.24 15.02
C LYS A 162 -8.69 -14.35 15.86
N GLU A 163 -7.93 -15.24 15.21
CA GLU A 163 -7.18 -16.31 15.89
C GLU A 163 -6.18 -15.73 16.90
N MET A 164 -5.46 -14.68 16.49
CA MET A 164 -4.47 -13.99 17.32
C MET A 164 -5.10 -13.01 18.34
N LYS A 165 -6.43 -12.88 18.37
CA LYS A 165 -7.18 -11.95 19.22
C LYS A 165 -6.71 -10.49 19.09
N ILE A 166 -6.30 -10.10 17.88
CA ILE A 166 -5.97 -8.72 17.53
C ILE A 166 -7.29 -7.98 17.26
N PRO A 167 -7.58 -6.83 17.91
CA PRO A 167 -8.73 -6.01 17.58
C PRO A 167 -8.69 -5.64 16.10
N VAL A 168 -9.68 -6.10 15.34
CA VAL A 168 -9.68 -5.98 13.89
C VAL A 168 -11.06 -5.56 13.38
N GLU A 169 -11.05 -4.60 12.46
CA GLU A 169 -12.23 -4.12 11.75
C GLU A 169 -11.99 -4.18 10.24
N THR A 170 -13.08 -4.13 9.48
CA THR A 170 -13.00 -4.06 8.02
C THR A 170 -13.97 -3.06 7.43
N GLY A 171 -13.54 -2.40 6.36
CA GLY A 171 -14.30 -1.39 5.66
C GLY A 171 -13.48 -0.76 4.55
N LEU A 172 -14.03 0.29 3.93
CA LEU A 172 -13.27 1.11 2.99
C LEU A 172 -12.19 1.90 3.74
N THR A 173 -11.09 2.16 3.04
CA THR A 173 -10.05 3.08 3.47
C THR A 173 -10.10 4.31 2.59
N MET A 174 -10.29 5.49 3.17
CA MET A 174 -10.16 6.73 2.43
C MET A 174 -8.68 7.08 2.27
N CYS A 175 -8.26 7.33 1.04
CA CYS A 175 -6.93 7.77 0.66
C CYS A 175 -6.99 9.27 0.35
N ALA A 176 -6.43 10.10 1.23
CA ALA A 176 -6.34 11.53 1.04
C ALA A 176 -5.00 11.92 0.38
N ASP A 177 -5.03 12.95 -0.48
CA ASP A 177 -3.82 13.49 -1.10
C ASP A 177 -3.08 14.50 -0.18
N ASP A 178 -3.75 14.96 0.88
CA ASP A 178 -3.22 15.88 1.89
C ASP A 178 -3.56 15.38 3.30
N PHE A 179 -2.68 15.63 4.26
CA PHE A 179 -2.84 15.16 5.64
C PHE A 179 -3.81 16.03 6.45
N TYR A 180 -3.93 17.31 6.14
CA TYR A 180 -4.72 18.27 6.91
C TYR A 180 -6.11 18.47 6.29
N GLU A 181 -6.21 19.33 5.29
CA GLU A 181 -7.46 19.67 4.58
C GLU A 181 -8.06 18.46 3.89
N GLY A 182 -7.23 17.60 3.29
CA GLY A 182 -7.67 16.34 2.68
C GLY A 182 -8.33 15.36 3.66
N GLN A 183 -8.08 15.51 4.97
CA GLN A 183 -8.67 14.71 6.04
C GLN A 183 -9.58 15.53 6.97
N MET A 184 -9.94 16.76 6.58
CA MET A 184 -10.76 17.68 7.38
C MET A 184 -10.20 17.93 8.79
N ARG A 185 -8.88 18.00 8.95
CA ARG A 185 -8.25 18.34 10.24
C ARG A 185 -8.39 19.84 10.53
N LEU A 186 -8.49 20.21 11.81
CA LEU A 186 -8.66 21.61 12.23
C LEU A 186 -7.36 22.22 12.79
N ASP A 187 -6.27 21.47 12.73
CA ASP A 187 -4.96 21.81 13.30
C ASP A 187 -3.88 22.01 12.21
N GLY A 188 -4.32 22.28 10.98
CA GLY A 188 -3.46 22.66 9.87
C GLY A 188 -3.15 24.16 9.87
N PHE A 189 -2.20 24.56 9.02
CA PHE A 189 -1.91 25.98 8.80
C PHE A 189 -3.05 26.68 8.05
N PHE A 190 -3.71 25.98 7.12
CA PHE A 190 -4.91 26.41 6.41
C PHE A 190 -6.12 25.62 6.93
N CYS A 191 -7.25 26.31 7.11
CA CYS A 191 -8.51 25.70 7.54
C CYS A 191 -9.68 26.65 7.21
N GLU A 192 -10.35 26.41 6.09
CA GLU A 192 -11.49 27.21 5.62
C GLU A 192 -12.86 26.59 5.96
N TYR A 193 -12.87 25.59 6.84
CA TYR A 193 -14.06 24.86 7.30
C TYR A 193 -14.11 24.80 8.83
N ASN A 194 -15.29 24.51 9.38
CA ASN A 194 -15.53 24.50 10.83
C ASN A 194 -15.67 23.07 11.40
N PRO A 195 -15.79 22.90 12.73
CA PRO A 195 -15.94 21.58 13.34
C PRO A 195 -17.18 20.79 12.89
N ASP A 196 -18.29 21.45 12.57
CA ASP A 196 -19.51 20.80 12.09
C ASP A 196 -19.33 20.26 10.67
N ASP A 197 -18.61 20.99 9.80
CA ASP A 197 -18.25 20.52 8.46
C ASP A 197 -17.41 19.24 8.53
N LYS A 198 -16.39 19.23 9.41
CA LYS A 198 -15.56 18.05 9.67
C LYS A 198 -16.41 16.87 10.13
N LEU A 199 -17.26 17.06 11.16
CA LEU A 199 -18.09 15.98 11.70
C LEU A 199 -19.11 15.48 10.67
N GLY A 200 -19.69 16.38 9.87
CA GLY A 200 -20.57 16.04 8.76
C GLY A 200 -19.87 15.17 7.71
N PHE A 201 -18.64 15.54 7.34
CA PHE A 201 -17.82 14.76 6.42
C PHE A 201 -17.47 13.37 6.97
N LEU A 202 -17.00 13.29 8.23
CA LEU A 202 -16.65 12.01 8.86
C LEU A 202 -17.86 11.06 8.97
N LYS A 203 -19.04 11.59 9.29
CA LYS A 203 -20.30 10.82 9.28
C LYS A 203 -20.62 10.31 7.86
N LYS A 204 -20.54 11.19 6.85
CA LYS A 204 -20.80 10.84 5.45
C LYS A 204 -19.90 9.71 4.94
N ILE A 205 -18.60 9.75 5.21
CA ILE A 205 -17.69 8.68 4.77
C ILE A 205 -17.88 7.40 5.60
N HIS A 206 -18.20 7.52 6.89
CA HIS A 206 -18.53 6.37 7.73
C HIS A 206 -19.77 5.60 7.21
N GLU A 207 -20.81 6.32 6.82
CA GLU A 207 -22.03 5.78 6.19
C GLU A 207 -21.74 5.09 4.84
N LYS A 208 -20.74 5.58 4.10
CA LYS A 208 -20.21 4.92 2.89
C LYS A 208 -19.38 3.66 3.20
N GLY A 209 -19.17 3.34 4.47
CA GLY A 209 -18.41 2.16 4.90
C GLY A 209 -16.92 2.42 5.14
N VAL A 210 -16.47 3.68 5.15
CA VAL A 210 -15.08 4.02 5.52
C VAL A 210 -14.86 3.75 7.02
N ARG A 211 -13.71 3.14 7.35
CA ARG A 211 -13.29 2.86 8.73
C ARG A 211 -11.97 3.50 9.10
N ASN A 212 -11.18 3.93 8.12
CA ASN A 212 -9.96 4.68 8.36
C ASN A 212 -9.57 5.60 7.19
N ILE A 213 -8.66 6.54 7.48
CA ILE A 213 -8.10 7.51 6.54
C ILE A 213 -6.57 7.42 6.57
N GLU A 214 -5.95 7.27 5.40
CA GLU A 214 -4.51 7.32 5.16
C GLU A 214 -4.24 7.95 3.77
N MET A 215 -3.05 7.80 3.17
CA MET A 215 -2.65 8.62 2.02
C MET A 215 -2.04 7.84 0.84
N GLU A 216 -2.12 6.51 0.80
CA GLU A 216 -1.42 5.73 -0.22
C GLU A 216 -2.18 4.50 -0.74
N SER A 217 -3.36 4.19 -0.23
CA SER A 217 -4.09 2.96 -0.56
C SER A 217 -4.67 2.93 -1.98
N THR A 218 -5.04 4.08 -2.56
CA THR A 218 -5.61 4.11 -3.92
C THR A 218 -4.57 3.84 -5.01
N VAL A 219 -3.32 4.27 -4.82
CA VAL A 219 -2.28 4.14 -5.85
C VAL A 219 -1.82 2.69 -6.03
N LYS A 220 -2.14 1.81 -5.08
CA LYS A 220 -1.72 0.41 -5.10
C LYS A 220 -2.64 -0.39 -6.01
N LYS A 221 -2.11 -0.78 -7.17
CA LYS A 221 -2.77 -1.68 -8.11
C LYS A 221 -2.52 -3.11 -7.63
N PHE A 222 -3.52 -3.74 -7.04
CA PHE A 222 -3.44 -5.17 -6.77
C PHE A 222 -3.99 -5.92 -7.97
N TYR A 223 -3.13 -6.72 -8.57
CA TYR A 223 -3.47 -7.61 -9.67
C TYR A 223 -3.63 -9.02 -9.11
N LYS A 224 -4.57 -9.79 -9.67
CA LYS A 224 -4.62 -11.22 -9.40
C LYS A 224 -3.32 -11.86 -9.97
N PRO A 225 -2.64 -12.74 -9.22
CA PRO A 225 -1.51 -13.51 -9.74
C PRO A 225 -1.91 -14.39 -10.92
#